data_AF-A0A1B0AJB5-F1
#
_entry.id   AF-A0A1B0AJB5-F1
#
_cell.length_a   1.000
_cell.length_b   1.000
_cell.length_c   1.000
_cell.angle_alpha   90.00
_cell.angle_beta   90.00
_cell.angle_gamma   90.00
#
_symmetry.space_group_name_H-M   'P 1'
#
loop_
_entity.id
_entity.type
_entity.pdbx_description
1 polymer ?
#
loop_
_entity_poly.entity_id
_entity_poly.type
_entity_poly.pdbx_seq_one_letter_code
_entity_poly.pdbx_strand_id
1 'polypeptide(L)'
;MLSHKVIRFLYFSAYLNAKYIWCASTTQEKSLDGKLLPKPATFHFPEYAYKETSKNEITYHEFEVNCEHHTNCESLDGAERKACVRRCISFSCYQDIYAFDELEEGEIDVRLNSFKGCVIQRTGNTNRRAT
;
A
#
# COMPACT_ATOMS: atom_id res chain seq x y z
N MET A 1 -50.83 -35.82 -5.81
CA MET A 1 -49.71 -36.27 -6.66
C MET A 1 -49.00 -35.04 -7.19
N LEU A 2 -47.78 -34.72 -6.73
CA LEU A 2 -47.03 -33.59 -7.28
C LEU A 2 -46.63 -33.91 -8.72
N SER A 3 -46.90 -32.99 -9.64
CA SER A 3 -46.55 -33.15 -11.05
C SER A 3 -45.04 -33.32 -11.22
N HIS A 4 -44.63 -34.23 -12.11
CA HIS A 4 -43.22 -34.53 -12.42
C HIS A 4 -42.40 -33.27 -12.78
N LYS A 5 -43.05 -32.23 -13.32
CA LYS A 5 -42.43 -30.94 -13.60
C LYS A 5 -42.02 -30.18 -12.34
N VAL A 6 -42.81 -30.26 -11.28
CA VAL A 6 -42.55 -29.57 -9.99
C VAL A 6 -41.40 -30.25 -9.27
N ILE A 7 -41.36 -31.58 -9.26
CA ILE A 7 -40.27 -32.36 -8.67
C ILE A 7 -38.94 -32.00 -9.35
N ARG A 8 -38.91 -31.97 -10.69
CA ARG A 8 -37.70 -31.64 -11.45
C ARG A 8 -37.21 -30.20 -11.19
N PHE A 9 -38.13 -29.25 -11.01
CA PHE A 9 -37.79 -27.87 -10.68
C PHE A 9 -37.15 -27.74 -9.29
N LEU A 10 -37.70 -28.44 -8.29
CA LEU A 10 -37.15 -28.44 -6.92
C LEU A 10 -35.76 -29.07 -6.86
N TYR A 11 -35.54 -30.18 -7.57
CA TYR A 11 -34.22 -30.81 -7.66
C TYR A 11 -33.19 -29.89 -8.34
N PHE A 12 -33.57 -29.22 -9.42
CA PHE A 12 -32.67 -28.30 -10.13
C PHE A 12 -32.30 -27.08 -9.26
N SER A 13 -33.28 -26.51 -8.56
CA SER A 13 -33.06 -25.42 -7.61
C SER A 13 -32.14 -25.85 -6.45
N ALA A 14 -32.38 -27.01 -5.84
CA ALA A 14 -31.55 -27.52 -4.76
C ALA A 14 -30.09 -27.75 -5.22
N TYR A 15 -29.90 -28.29 -6.43
CA TYR A 15 -28.58 -28.49 -7.02
C TYR A 15 -27.83 -27.18 -7.26
N LEU A 16 -28.50 -26.15 -7.80
CA LEU A 16 -27.91 -24.82 -7.99
C LEU A 16 -27.52 -24.17 -6.67
N ASN A 17 -28.38 -24.25 -5.64
CA ASN A 17 -28.08 -23.73 -4.31
C ASN A 17 -26.90 -24.46 -3.67
N ALA A 18 -26.84 -25.78 -3.76
CA ALA A 18 -25.72 -26.57 -3.25
C ALA A 18 -24.40 -26.21 -3.95
N LYS A 19 -24.41 -26.01 -5.27
CA LYS A 19 -23.24 -25.54 -6.02
C LYS A 19 -22.80 -24.13 -5.62
N TYR A 20 -23.75 -23.22 -5.43
CA TYR A 20 -23.46 -21.85 -5.02
C TYR A 20 -22.82 -21.81 -3.62
N ILE A 21 -23.38 -22.56 -2.66
CA ILE A 21 -22.84 -22.67 -1.30
C ILE A 21 -21.42 -23.28 -1.33
N TRP A 22 -21.20 -24.32 -2.13
CA TRP A 22 -19.87 -24.92 -2.29
C TRP A 22 -18.86 -23.91 -2.83
N CYS A 23 -19.17 -23.20 -3.93
CA CYS A 23 -18.29 -22.17 -4.49
C CYS A 23 -18.01 -21.03 -3.50
N ALA A 24 -19.02 -20.57 -2.74
CA ALA A 24 -18.86 -19.49 -1.77
C ALA A 24 -17.98 -19.90 -0.58
N SER A 25 -17.92 -21.19 -0.23
CA SER A 25 -17.12 -21.68 0.89
C SER A 25 -15.64 -21.95 0.56
N THR A 26 -15.26 -21.99 -0.73
CA THR A 26 -13.91 -22.42 -1.17
C THR A 26 -12.90 -21.31 -1.46
N THR A 27 -13.14 -20.06 -1.06
CA THR A 27 -12.12 -18.99 -1.11
C THR A 27 -11.11 -19.13 0.03
N GLN A 28 -10.31 -20.20 0.01
CA GLN A 28 -9.00 -20.21 0.66
C GLN A 28 -7.95 -20.23 -0.43
N GLU A 29 -7.20 -19.14 -0.55
CA GLU A 29 -6.07 -19.02 -1.46
C GLU A 29 -5.01 -20.06 -1.06
N LYS A 30 -4.98 -21.17 -1.79
CA LYS A 30 -3.95 -22.20 -1.65
C LYS A 30 -2.81 -21.80 -2.58
N SER A 31 -1.59 -21.73 -2.05
CA SER A 31 -0.38 -21.57 -2.89
C SER A 31 -0.26 -22.75 -3.86
N LEU A 32 0.51 -22.59 -4.95
CA LEU A 32 0.74 -23.60 -5.98
C LEU A 32 1.22 -24.95 -5.40
N ASP A 33 1.87 -24.90 -4.24
CA ASP A 33 2.39 -26.07 -3.50
C ASP A 33 1.40 -26.68 -2.49
N GLY A 34 0.14 -26.22 -2.47
CA GLY A 34 -0.90 -26.72 -1.57
C GLY A 34 -0.74 -26.34 -0.09
N LYS A 35 0.29 -25.56 0.26
CA LYS A 35 0.49 -25.03 1.62
C LYS A 35 -0.46 -23.88 1.92
N LEU A 36 -0.96 -23.86 3.15
CA LEU A 36 -1.73 -22.75 3.70
C LEU A 36 -0.82 -21.51 3.71
N LEU A 37 -1.24 -20.44 3.04
CA LEU A 37 -0.50 -19.18 3.09
C LEU A 37 -0.51 -18.67 4.56
N PRO A 38 0.66 -18.22 5.08
CA PRO A 38 0.69 -17.60 6.39
C PRO A 38 -0.25 -16.38 6.38
N LYS A 39 -0.94 -16.15 7.51
CA LYS A 39 -1.80 -14.98 7.67
C LYS A 39 -0.98 -13.72 7.35
N PRO A 40 -1.47 -12.80 6.50
CA PRO A 40 -0.73 -11.59 6.16
C PRO A 40 -0.35 -10.85 7.44
N ALA A 41 0.94 -10.58 7.60
CA ALA A 41 1.43 -9.76 8.69
C ALA A 41 0.88 -8.35 8.53
N THR A 42 0.23 -7.81 9.57
CA THR A 42 -0.20 -6.42 9.57
C THR A 42 1.00 -5.56 9.93
N PHE A 43 1.54 -4.87 8.93
CA PHE A 43 2.63 -3.92 9.11
C PHE A 43 2.08 -2.57 9.58
N HIS A 44 2.60 -2.04 10.68
CA HIS A 44 2.16 -0.80 11.30
C HIS A 44 3.24 0.27 11.19
N PHE A 45 2.85 1.47 10.77
CA PHE A 45 3.72 2.65 10.68
C PHE A 45 2.91 3.90 11.04
N PRO A 46 3.55 5.02 11.43
CA PRO A 46 2.84 6.27 11.65
C PRO A 46 2.08 6.71 10.40
N GLU A 47 0.78 6.95 10.54
CA GLU A 47 -0.08 7.37 9.43
C GLU A 47 -0.26 8.89 9.43
N TYR A 48 0.23 9.54 8.38
CA TYR A 48 -0.02 10.94 8.10
C TYR A 48 -0.96 11.03 6.90
N ALA A 49 -2.09 11.71 7.08
CA ALA A 49 -3.02 11.94 6.00
C ALA A 49 -2.34 12.76 4.88
N TYR A 50 -2.42 12.25 3.66
CA TYR A 50 -1.94 12.92 2.47
C TYR A 50 -3.11 13.16 1.52
N LYS A 51 -3.23 14.41 1.05
CA LYS A 51 -4.26 14.80 0.10
C LYS A 51 -3.60 15.00 -1.26
N GLU A 52 -3.91 14.12 -2.21
CA GLU A 52 -3.43 14.14 -3.60
C GLU A 52 -4.08 15.29 -4.40
N THR A 53 -3.74 16.52 -4.03
CA THR A 53 -4.06 17.71 -4.82
C THR A 53 -2.93 18.00 -5.80
N SER A 54 -3.24 18.64 -6.93
CA SER A 54 -2.22 19.04 -7.91
C SER A 54 -1.08 19.85 -7.28
N LYS A 55 -1.39 20.76 -6.35
CA LYS A 55 -0.37 21.55 -5.64
C LYS A 55 0.58 20.65 -4.85
N ASN A 56 0.04 19.71 -4.07
CA ASN A 56 0.86 18.84 -3.22
C ASN A 56 1.71 17.88 -4.06
N GLU A 57 1.16 17.30 -5.13
CA GLU A 57 1.94 16.43 -6.03
C GLU A 57 3.08 17.20 -6.69
N ILE A 58 2.81 18.40 -7.21
CA ILE A 58 3.85 19.24 -7.82
C ILE A 58 4.94 19.57 -6.80
N THR A 59 4.57 20.06 -5.62
CA THR A 59 5.54 20.40 -4.57
C THR A 59 6.36 19.20 -4.12
N TYR A 60 5.75 18.03 -3.93
CA TYR A 60 6.49 16.84 -3.53
C TYR A 60 7.42 16.35 -4.66
N HIS A 61 6.94 16.37 -5.90
CA HIS A 61 7.74 15.98 -7.07
C HIS A 61 8.96 16.90 -7.26
N GLU A 62 8.82 18.21 -7.02
CA GLU A 62 9.95 19.15 -7.02
C GLU A 62 11.01 18.78 -5.98
N PHE A 63 10.60 18.38 -4.76
CA PHE A 63 11.55 17.88 -3.75
C PHE A 63 12.24 16.59 -4.19
N GLU A 64 11.49 15.67 -4.79
CA GLU A 64 11.99 14.39 -5.29
C GLU A 64 13.05 14.61 -6.38
N VAL A 65 12.74 15.37 -7.42
CA VAL A 65 13.68 15.69 -8.52
C VAL A 65 14.95 16.37 -7.97
N ASN A 66 14.81 17.36 -7.08
CA ASN A 66 15.97 18.04 -6.50
C ASN A 66 16.88 17.08 -5.70
N CYS A 67 16.28 16.16 -4.94
CA CYS A 67 17.04 15.18 -4.15
C CYS A 67 17.60 14.03 -5.00
N GLU A 68 16.95 13.67 -6.10
CA GLU A 68 17.45 12.67 -7.06
C GLU A 68 18.72 13.12 -7.78
N HIS A 69 18.87 14.43 -8.00
CA HIS A 69 20.06 15.06 -8.59
C HIS A 69 21.06 15.57 -7.55
N HIS A 70 20.83 15.31 -6.25
CA HIS A 70 21.78 15.66 -5.21
C HIS A 70 23.01 14.75 -5.32
N THR A 71 24.22 15.30 -5.18
CA THR A 71 25.50 14.58 -5.38
C THR A 71 25.64 13.32 -4.52
N ASN A 72 24.96 13.29 -3.36
CA ASN A 72 24.97 12.16 -2.44
C ASN A 72 24.04 11.00 -2.86
N CYS A 73 23.04 11.26 -3.71
CA CYS A 73 22.05 10.27 -4.12
C CYS A 73 22.14 9.89 -5.60
N GLU A 74 22.73 10.75 -6.44
CA GLU A 74 22.77 10.56 -7.90
C GLU A 74 23.49 9.27 -8.33
N SER A 75 24.54 8.86 -7.61
CA SER A 75 25.32 7.66 -7.91
C SER A 75 24.80 6.38 -7.25
N LEU A 76 23.68 6.45 -6.52
CA LEU A 76 23.08 5.31 -5.83
C LEU A 76 21.96 4.73 -6.68
N ASP A 77 21.66 3.45 -6.45
CA ASP A 77 20.67 2.71 -7.23
C ASP A 77 19.59 2.09 -6.33
N GLY A 78 18.45 1.68 -6.91
CA GLY A 78 17.46 0.85 -6.25
C GLY A 78 16.92 1.38 -4.90
N ALA A 79 16.82 0.49 -3.91
CA ALA A 79 16.37 0.78 -2.56
C ALA A 79 17.27 1.79 -1.84
N GLU A 80 18.58 1.74 -2.06
CA GLU A 80 19.54 2.67 -1.46
C GLU A 80 19.31 4.09 -1.96
N ARG A 81 19.13 4.27 -3.27
CA ARG A 81 18.78 5.57 -3.88
C ARG A 81 17.48 6.12 -3.30
N LYS A 82 16.43 5.30 -3.25
CA LYS A 82 15.12 5.68 -2.68
C LYS A 82 15.27 6.15 -1.23
N ALA A 83 16.04 5.42 -0.43
CA ALA A 83 16.28 5.76 0.96
C ALA A 83 17.08 7.07 1.10
N CYS A 84 18.10 7.30 0.26
CA CYS A 84 18.85 8.55 0.20
C CYS A 84 17.95 9.75 -0.15
N VAL A 85 17.18 9.64 -1.22
CA VAL A 85 16.27 10.71 -1.69
C VAL A 85 15.27 11.09 -0.59
N ARG A 86 14.68 10.12 0.10
CA ARG A 86 13.72 10.40 1.19
C ARG A 86 14.36 11.04 2.41
N ARG A 87 15.58 10.60 2.79
CA ARG A 87 16.36 11.28 3.84
C ARG A 87 16.70 12.72 3.45
N CYS A 88 17.02 12.96 2.17
CA CYS A 88 17.25 14.29 1.62
C CYS A 88 15.99 15.18 1.68
N ILE A 89 14.82 14.67 1.25
CA ILE A 89 13.55 15.42 1.27
C ILE A 89 13.18 15.84 2.70
N SER A 90 13.24 14.91 3.65
CA SER A 90 13.03 15.21 5.06
C SER A 90 13.56 14.08 5.93
N PHE A 91 14.71 14.32 6.56
CA PHE A 91 15.31 13.38 7.50
C PHE A 91 14.34 13.00 8.62
N SER A 92 13.61 13.98 9.17
CA SER A 92 12.65 13.73 10.26
C SER A 92 11.50 12.80 9.84
N CYS A 93 10.93 13.00 8.65
CA CYS A 93 9.85 12.13 8.15
C CYS A 93 10.37 10.75 7.77
N TYR A 94 11.63 10.68 7.31
CA TYR A 94 12.27 9.40 7.03
C TYR A 94 12.41 8.59 8.31
N GLN A 95 12.90 9.21 9.39
CA GLN A 95 13.07 8.55 10.68
C GLN A 95 11.74 7.99 11.22
N ASP A 96 10.67 8.76 11.13
CA ASP A 96 9.36 8.32 11.63
C ASP A 96 8.79 7.12 10.86
N ILE A 97 9.04 7.02 9.55
CA ILE A 97 8.37 6.06 8.67
C ILE A 97 9.22 4.83 8.35
N TYR A 98 10.55 5.00 8.24
CA TYR A 98 11.45 3.97 7.71
C TYR A 98 12.55 3.53 8.67
N ALA A 99 12.83 4.22 9.79
CA ALA A 99 13.98 3.89 10.65
C ALA A 99 13.89 2.51 11.31
N PHE A 100 12.69 2.03 11.60
CA PHE A 100 12.48 0.74 12.24
C PHE A 100 12.61 -0.43 11.25
N ASP A 101 12.28 -0.18 9.98
CA ASP A 101 12.22 -1.20 8.94
C ASP A 101 12.50 -0.53 7.58
N GLU A 102 13.77 -0.54 7.15
CA GLU A 102 14.16 0.11 5.90
C GLU A 102 13.62 -0.66 4.69
N LEU A 103 13.44 0.01 3.55
CA LEU A 103 12.95 -0.67 2.34
C LEU A 103 14.01 -1.61 1.77
N GLU A 104 13.59 -2.83 1.46
CA GLU A 104 14.42 -3.80 0.74
C GLU A 104 14.26 -3.67 -0.78
N GLU A 105 15.23 -4.21 -1.53
CA GLU A 105 15.17 -4.25 -3.00
C GLU A 105 14.04 -5.16 -3.46
N GLY A 106 13.19 -4.68 -4.38
CA GLY A 106 11.99 -5.39 -4.82
C GLY A 106 10.77 -5.29 -3.88
N GLU A 107 10.89 -4.63 -2.72
CA GLU A 107 9.74 -4.38 -1.83
C GLU A 107 8.81 -3.29 -2.41
N ILE A 108 7.50 -3.52 -2.27
CA ILE A 108 6.48 -2.52 -2.60
C ILE A 108 6.30 -1.58 -1.41
N ASP A 109 6.55 -0.29 -1.63
CA ASP A 109 6.41 0.70 -0.58
C ASP A 109 4.98 1.19 -0.39
N VAL A 110 4.28 0.57 0.56
CA VAL A 110 2.92 0.97 0.95
C VAL A 110 2.89 2.24 1.82
N ARG A 111 4.04 2.71 2.32
CA ARG A 111 4.16 3.82 3.27
C ARG A 111 4.32 5.17 2.60
N LEU A 112 4.58 5.20 1.29
CA LEU A 112 4.92 6.40 0.54
C LEU A 112 3.93 7.56 0.76
N ASN A 113 2.62 7.27 0.75
CA ASN A 113 1.61 8.30 0.96
C ASN A 113 1.67 8.91 2.37
N SER A 114 1.97 8.10 3.40
CA SER A 114 2.19 8.64 4.75
C SER A 114 3.45 9.51 4.82
N PHE A 115 4.52 9.09 4.16
CA PHE A 115 5.74 9.92 4.06
C PHE A 115 5.46 11.27 3.38
N LYS A 116 4.75 11.28 2.24
CA LYS A 116 4.30 12.51 1.57
C LYS A 116 3.47 13.40 2.50
N GLY A 117 2.55 12.79 3.26
CA GLY A 117 1.73 13.45 4.28
C GLY A 117 2.57 14.18 5.33
N CYS A 118 3.55 13.49 5.91
CA CYS A 118 4.47 14.06 6.90
C CYS A 118 5.22 15.28 6.34
N VAL A 119 5.78 15.15 5.13
CA VAL A 119 6.56 16.23 4.49
C VAL A 119 5.71 17.48 4.28
N ILE A 120 4.54 17.35 3.65
CA ILE A 120 3.68 18.50 3.35
C ILE A 120 3.17 19.18 4.63
N GLN A 121 2.79 18.39 5.65
CA GLN A 121 2.32 18.95 6.92
C GLN A 121 3.44 19.73 7.65
N ARG A 122 4.67 19.21 7.67
CA ARG A 122 5.79 19.89 8.33
C ARG A 122 6.23 21.13 7.57
N THR A 123 6.34 21.07 6.25
CA THR A 123 6.70 22.23 5.42
C THR A 123 5.63 23.33 5.50
N GLY A 124 4.35 22.98 5.56
CA GLY A 124 3.25 23.93 5.76
C GLY A 124 3.26 24.61 7.13
N ASN A 125 3.68 23.91 8.19
CA ASN A 125 3.75 24.45 9.55
C ASN A 125 4.93 25.41 9.75
N THR A 126 6.08 25.16 9.13
CA THR A 126 7.24 26.07 9.18
C THR A 126 6.89 27.46 8.64
N ASN A 127 6.07 27.53 7.59
CA ASN A 127 5.61 28.79 7.01
C ASN A 127 4.67 29.60 7.94
N ARG A 128 3.93 28.96 8.84
CA ARG A 128 3.02 29.64 9.80
C ARG A 128 3.74 30.21 11.02
N ARG A 129 4.98 29.79 11.27
CA ARG A 129 5.77 30.23 12.42
C ARG A 129 6.71 31.40 12.09
N ALA A 130 6.86 31.73 10.80
CA ALA A 130 7.73 32.79 10.29
C ALA A 130 6.98 34.12 10.01
N THR A 131 5.72 34.23 10.45
CA THR A 131 4.89 35.46 10.47
C THR A 131 4.54 35.80 11.91
#